data_AF-A0A923ECK5-F1
#
_entry.id   AF-A0A923ECK5-F1
#
_cell.length_a   1.000
_cell.length_b   1.000
_cell.length_c   1.000
_cell.angle_alpha   90.00
_cell.angle_beta   90.00
_cell.angle_gamma   90.00
#
_symmetry.space_group_name_H-M   'P 1'
#
loop_
_entity.id
_entity.type
_entity.pdbx_description
1 polymer ?
#
loop_
_entity_poly.entity_id
_entity_poly.type
_entity_poly.pdbx_seq_one_letter_code
_entity_poly.pdbx_strand_id
1 'polypeptide(L)' 'MEMKRILAGWSKICPGCNIGRKFPDSFIGKQVRNHWEKGCPSHNAYVEVYGSDEPSPKKIKAKSDK' A
#
# COMPACT_ATOMS: atom_id res chain seq x y z
N MET A 1 -2.58 -14.94 14.69
CA MET A 1 -3.38 -14.42 13.54
C MET A 1 -4.31 -13.27 13.94
N GLU A 2 -4.81 -13.23 15.17
CA GLU A 2 -5.78 -12.20 15.62
C GLU A 2 -5.24 -10.76 15.52
N MET A 3 -4.03 -10.51 16.00
CA MET A 3 -3.40 -9.19 15.95
C MET A 3 -3.17 -8.70 14.50
N LYS A 4 -2.83 -9.62 13.59
CA LYS A 4 -2.67 -9.31 12.16
C LYS A 4 -4.00 -8.93 11.50
N ARG A 5 -5.11 -9.56 11.87
CA ARG A 5 -6.45 -9.18 11.40
C ARG A 5 -6.85 -7.78 11.87
N ILE A 6 -6.51 -7.41 13.10
CA ILE A 6 -6.75 -6.06 13.63
C ILE A 6 -5.94 -5.01 12.86
N LEU A 7 -4.64 -5.27 12.66
CA LEU A 7 -3.75 -4.40 11.87
C LEU A 7 -4.21 -4.28 10.40
N ALA A 8 -4.64 -5.39 9.80
CA ALA A 8 -5.20 -5.42 8.46
C ALA A 8 -6.50 -4.61 8.38
N GLY A 9 -7.37 -4.70 9.40
CA GLY A 9 -8.55 -3.84 9.54
C GLY A 9 -8.18 -2.35 9.65
N TRP A 10 -7.15 -2.03 10.42
CA TRP A 10 -6.60 -0.68 10.50
C TRP A 10 -6.11 -0.14 9.15
N SER A 11 -5.59 -1.00 8.28
CA SER A 11 -5.19 -0.60 6.92
C SER A 11 -6.38 -0.28 6.00
N LYS A 12 -7.58 -0.82 6.27
CA LYS A 12 -8.81 -0.47 5.52
C LYS A 12 -9.30 0.93 5.87
N ILE A 13 -9.16 1.34 7.13
CA ILE A 13 -9.57 2.68 7.60
C ILE A 13 -8.44 3.72 7.50
N CYS A 14 -7.19 3.30 7.30
CA CYS A 14 -6.06 4.20 7.17
C CYS A 14 -6.20 5.05 5.90
N PRO A 15 -6.32 6.39 6.01
CA PRO A 15 -6.55 7.26 4.86
C PRO A 15 -5.38 7.20 3.87
N GLY A 16 -4.14 7.15 4.37
CA GLY A 16 -2.95 6.96 3.55
C GLY A 16 -3.02 5.67 2.75
N CYS A 17 -3.26 4.53 3.42
CA CYS A 17 -3.34 3.24 2.74
C CYS A 17 -4.47 3.20 1.70
N ASN A 18 -5.61 3.82 1.99
CA ASN A 18 -6.73 3.90 1.05
C ASN A 18 -6.37 4.73 -0.21
N ILE A 19 -5.67 5.86 -0.03
CA ILE A 19 -5.17 6.67 -1.15
C ILE A 19 -4.15 5.88 -1.97
N GLY A 20 -3.23 5.15 -1.32
CA GLY A 20 -2.24 4.31 -2.00
C GLY A 20 -2.87 3.21 -2.86
N ARG A 21 -4.03 2.68 -2.46
CA ARG A 21 -4.79 1.69 -3.25
C ARG A 21 -5.65 2.32 -4.34
N LYS A 22 -6.36 3.40 -4.02
CA LYS A 22 -7.32 4.02 -4.95
C LYS A 22 -6.64 4.88 -6.02
N PHE A 23 -5.53 5.54 -5.67
CA PHE A 23 -4.80 6.47 -6.54
C PHE A 23 -3.28 6.20 -6.50
N PRO A 24 -2.83 5.00 -6.86
CA PRO A 24 -1.44 4.57 -6.69
C PRO A 24 -0.41 5.46 -7.39
N ASP A 25 -0.76 6.06 -8.53
CA ASP A 25 0.14 6.88 -9.35
C ASP A 25 0.06 8.38 -9.04
N SER A 26 -0.84 8.80 -8.14
CA SER A 26 -0.92 10.18 -7.68
C SER A 26 0.33 10.56 -6.86
N PHE A 27 0.60 11.85 -6.70
CA PHE A 27 1.73 12.33 -5.89
C PHE A 27 1.69 11.75 -4.46
N ILE A 28 0.53 11.80 -3.81
CA ILE A 28 0.32 11.23 -2.47
C ILE A 28 0.36 9.70 -2.51
N GLY A 29 -0.22 9.07 -3.53
CA GLY A 29 -0.16 7.61 -3.72
C GLY A 29 1.26 7.09 -3.78
N LYS A 30 2.14 7.73 -4.56
CA LYS A 30 3.57 7.38 -4.63
C LYS A 30 4.27 7.54 -3.29
N GLN A 31 3.96 8.60 -2.52
CA GLN A 31 4.51 8.78 -1.17
C GLN A 31 4.06 7.68 -0.21
N VAL A 32 2.78 7.28 -0.27
CA VAL A 32 2.24 6.17 0.53
C VAL A 32 2.91 4.85 0.16
N ARG A 33 3.11 4.57 -1.13
CA ARG A 33 3.80 3.34 -1.58
C ARG A 33 5.25 3.31 -1.10
N ASN A 34 5.96 4.44 -1.17
CA ASN A 34 7.29 4.56 -0.58
C ASN A 34 7.28 4.31 0.93
N HIS A 35 6.23 4.75 1.65
CA HIS A 35 6.06 4.41 3.06
C HIS A 35 5.83 2.91 3.29
N TRP A 36 5.08 2.23 2.40
CA TRP A 36 4.93 0.77 2.45
C TRP A 36 6.26 0.04 2.23
N GLU A 37 7.05 0.47 1.25
CA GLU A 37 8.38 -0.11 0.96
C GLU A 37 9.35 0.05 2.14
N LYS A 38 9.24 1.15 2.90
CA LYS A 38 10.01 1.36 4.14
C LYS A 38 9.54 0.51 5.32
N GLY A 39 8.35 -0.09 5.22
CA GLY A 39 7.73 -0.91 6.25
C GLY A 39 6.54 -0.22 6.91
N CYS A 40 5.34 -0.69 6.56
CA CYS A 40 4.10 -0.29 7.20
C CYS A 40 3.42 -1.53 7.82
N PRO A 41 3.39 -1.67 9.16
CA PRO A 41 2.87 -2.88 9.82
C PRO A 41 1.42 -3.19 9.46
N SER A 42 0.57 -2.17 9.39
CA SER A 42 -0.84 -2.30 9.03
C SER A 42 -1.01 -2.75 7.57
N HIS A 43 -0.21 -2.19 6.66
CA HIS A 43 -0.22 -2.59 5.25
C HIS A 43 0.31 -4.02 5.06
N ASN A 44 1.43 -4.37 5.69
CA ASN A 44 2.00 -5.71 5.59
C ASN A 44 1.01 -6.76 6.10
N ALA A 45 0.35 -6.49 7.24
CA ALA A 45 -0.71 -7.34 7.76
C ALA A 45 -1.92 -7.40 6.81
N TYR A 46 -2.26 -6.29 6.14
CA TYR A 46 -3.31 -6.26 5.13
C TYR A 46 -2.97 -7.13 3.92
N VAL A 47 -1.76 -7.04 3.37
CA VAL A 47 -1.32 -7.87 2.24
C VAL A 47 -1.31 -9.35 2.63
N GLU A 48 -0.88 -9.68 3.85
CA GLU A 48 -0.88 -11.06 4.33
C GLU A 48 -2.30 -11.64 4.49
N VAL A 49 -3.29 -10.81 4.85
CA VAL A 49 -4.68 -11.25 5.08
C VAL A 49 -5.57 -11.12 3.83
N TYR A 50 -5.33 -10.12 2.98
CA TYR A 50 -6.21 -9.70 1.88
C TYR A 50 -5.48 -9.56 0.54
N GLY A 51 -4.24 -10.03 0.40
CA GLY A 51 -3.31 -9.70 -0.70
C GLY A 51 -3.77 -9.91 -2.15
N SER A 52 -4.94 -10.50 -2.38
CA SER A 52 -5.57 -10.55 -3.70
C SER A 52 -6.22 -9.21 -4.13
N ASP A 53 -6.47 -8.28 -3.21
CA ASP A 53 -7.17 -7.01 -3.47
C ASP A 53 -6.24 -5.82 -3.78
N GLU A 54 -4.92 -6.01 -3.67
CA GLU A 54 -3.98 -4.90 -3.78
C GLU A 54 -3.52 -4.65 -5.23
N PRO A 55 -3.62 -3.40 -5.74
CA PRO A 55 -3.14 -3.10 -7.09
C PRO A 55 -1.64 -3.39 -7.16
N SER A 56 -1.23 -4.38 -7.93
CA SER A 56 0.19 -4.70 -8.10
C SER A 56 0.97 -3.45 -8.52
N PRO A 57 2.15 -3.17 -7.92
CA PRO A 57 3.01 -2.12 -8.43
C PRO A 57 3.42 -2.53 -9.85
N LYS A 58 2.78 -1.91 -10.86
CA LYS A 58 3.30 -1.96 -12.22
C LYS A 58 4.70 -1.38 -12.12
N LYS A 59 5.72 -2.22 -12.31
CA LYS A 59 7.13 -1.80 -12.37
C LYS A 59 7.21 -0.57 -13.25
N ILE A 60 7.37 0.59 -12.64
CA ILE A 60 7.56 1.85 -13.36
C ILE A 60 8.95 1.68 -13.97
N LYS A 61 9.02 1.26 -15.25
CA LYS A 61 10.23 1.46 -16.04
C LYS A 61 10.48 2.97 -15.96
N ALA A 62 11.49 3.34 -15.19
CA ALA A 62 11.96 4.71 -15.09
C ALA A 62 12.16 5.23 -16.51
N LYS A 63 11.26 6.09 -16.97
CA LYS A 63 11.53 6.90 -18.15
C LYS A 63 12.53 7.95 -17.66
N SER A 64 13.79 7.65 -17.93
CA SER A 64 14.88 8.62 -17.93
C SER A 64 14.55 9.63 -19.01
N ASP A 65 13.94 10.75 -18.62
CA ASP A 65 13.72 11.87 -19.53
C ASP A 65 14.96 12.78 -19.47
N LYS A 66 15.79 12.58 -20.50
CA LYS A 66 16.71 13.50 -21.18
C LYS A 66 17.66 14.39 -20.37
#